data_AF-A0A6B2G7U4-F1
#
_entry.id   AF-A0A6B2G7U4-F1
#
_cell.length_a   1.000
_cell.length_b   1.000
_cell.length_c   1.000
_cell.angle_alpha   90.00
_cell.angle_beta   90.00
_cell.angle_gamma   90.00
#
_symmetry.space_group_name_H-M   'P 1'
#
loop_
_entity.id
_entity.type
_entity.pdbx_description
1 polymer ?
#
loop_
_entity_poly.entity_id
_entity_poly.type
_entity_poly.pdbx_seq_one_letter_code
_entity_poly.pdbx_strand_id
1 'polypeptide(L)'
;RIFIFFTFLSLASLFLLLYYFYQSGFNLKKMDIRYFSTSMAVFLGSLILNKGYTTYTNYSITKKSSQLKSLEIEAKLLVKKAVEDVSYKKLTDLLRKYDPNNSLLEDNVEKKTPTLPEKPKKQSTRASPSPTPFPTFANRSITDKIVDKLIGDNPHDRYALICSSCHVHNGLMPPNNMPHFVYKCYMCQENNTIEQFPPESNNSITKLEPKPKINEDSLQREDQEIRKT
;
A
#
# COMPACT_ATOMS: atom_id res chain seq x y z
N ARG A 1 -9.85 22.80 -8.74
CA ARG A 1 -10.40 24.10 -8.24
C ARG A 1 -10.11 25.25 -9.21
N ILE A 2 -8.85 25.49 -9.61
CA ILE A 2 -8.50 26.56 -10.57
C ILE A 2 -9.03 26.31 -12.00
N PHE A 3 -8.96 25.07 -12.50
CA PHE A 3 -9.58 24.69 -13.79
C PHE A 3 -11.07 25.04 -13.85
N ILE A 4 -11.80 24.72 -12.77
CA ILE A 4 -13.24 24.96 -12.63
C ILE A 4 -13.55 26.47 -12.69
N PHE A 5 -12.69 27.30 -12.10
CA PHE A 5 -12.83 28.76 -12.15
C PHE A 5 -12.73 29.30 -13.59
N PHE A 6 -11.72 28.88 -14.36
CA PHE A 6 -11.59 29.32 -15.76
C PHE A 6 -12.73 28.83 -16.65
N THR A 7 -13.26 27.62 -16.40
CA THR A 7 -14.44 27.13 -17.13
C THR A 7 -15.69 27.94 -16.79
N PHE A 8 -15.91 28.31 -15.53
CA PHE A 8 -17.05 29.16 -15.16
C PHE A 8 -16.92 30.57 -15.73
N LEU A 9 -15.71 31.15 -15.74
CA LEU A 9 -15.46 32.47 -16.32
C LEU A 9 -15.73 32.49 -17.84
N SER A 10 -15.31 31.43 -18.53
CA SER A 10 -15.59 31.22 -19.96
C SER A 10 -17.09 31.09 -20.24
N LEU A 11 -17.81 30.28 -19.46
CA LEU A 11 -19.26 30.11 -19.59
C LEU A 11 -20.04 31.39 -19.26
N ALA A 12 -19.63 32.15 -18.24
CA ALA A 12 -20.24 33.42 -17.89
C ALA A 12 -20.06 34.47 -19.00
N SER A 13 -18.87 34.54 -19.61
CA SER A 13 -18.61 35.42 -20.76
C SER A 13 -19.47 35.06 -21.97
N LEU A 14 -19.65 33.76 -22.25
CA LEU A 14 -20.54 33.28 -23.29
C LEU A 14 -22.00 33.65 -22.99
N PHE A 15 -22.44 33.44 -21.75
CA PHE A 15 -23.80 33.76 -21.32
C PHE A 15 -24.11 35.25 -21.43
N LEU A 16 -23.18 36.13 -21.04
CA LEU A 16 -23.32 37.58 -21.19
C LEU A 16 -23.43 37.99 -22.67
N LEU A 17 -22.64 37.37 -23.54
CA LEU A 17 -22.70 37.61 -24.99
C LEU A 17 -24.06 37.17 -25.55
N LEU A 18 -24.57 35.99 -25.15
CA LEU A 18 -25.88 35.49 -25.56
C LEU A 18 -27.03 36.35 -25.02
N TYR A 19 -26.96 36.79 -23.77
CA TYR A 19 -27.94 37.68 -23.14
C TYR A 19 -28.00 39.03 -23.85
N TYR A 20 -26.85 39.60 -24.18
CA TYR A 20 -26.79 40.85 -24.94
C TYR A 20 -27.35 40.67 -26.37
N PHE A 21 -27.10 39.52 -26.99
CA PHE A 21 -27.64 39.20 -28.31
C PHE A 21 -29.17 39.07 -28.29
N TYR A 22 -29.70 38.44 -27.24
CA TYR A 22 -31.14 38.34 -26.97
C TYR A 22 -31.77 39.73 -26.81
N GLN A 23 -31.17 40.61 -26.01
CA GLN A 23 -31.66 41.97 -25.79
C GLN A 23 -31.63 42.83 -27.07
N SER A 24 -30.61 42.63 -27.91
CA SER A 24 -30.47 43.34 -29.18
C SER A 24 -31.52 42.90 -30.23
N GLY A 25 -32.29 41.84 -29.93
CA GLY A 25 -33.24 41.25 -30.87
C GLY A 25 -32.55 40.81 -32.17
N PHE A 26 -31.30 40.34 -32.06
CA PHE A 26 -30.45 39.92 -33.19
C PHE A 26 -30.19 41.04 -34.24
N ASN A 27 -30.46 42.30 -33.91
CA ASN A 27 -30.23 43.42 -34.81
C ASN A 27 -28.76 43.84 -34.80
N LEU A 28 -27.98 43.36 -35.79
CA LEU A 28 -26.55 43.66 -35.96
C LEU A 28 -26.22 45.16 -35.99
N LYS A 29 -27.14 46.02 -36.44
CA LYS A 29 -26.95 47.49 -36.46
C LYS A 29 -27.09 48.16 -35.09
N LYS A 30 -27.78 47.52 -34.14
CA LYS A 30 -27.94 48.01 -32.75
C LYS A 30 -26.85 47.48 -31.83
N MET A 31 -26.05 46.53 -32.30
CA MET A 31 -24.98 45.93 -31.53
C MET A 31 -23.74 46.83 -31.51
N ASP A 32 -23.34 47.24 -30.32
CA ASP A 32 -22.07 47.93 -30.13
C ASP A 32 -20.93 46.91 -30.15
N ILE A 33 -20.08 47.02 -31.18
CA ILE A 33 -18.99 46.09 -31.49
C ILE A 33 -18.00 45.90 -30.34
N ARG A 34 -17.91 46.87 -29.41
CA ARG A 34 -17.00 46.83 -28.26
C ARG A 34 -17.37 45.73 -27.25
N TYR A 35 -18.66 45.50 -27.01
CA TYR A 35 -19.12 44.45 -26.08
C TYR A 35 -18.89 43.04 -26.63
N PHE A 36 -19.05 42.88 -27.94
CA PHE A 36 -18.76 41.63 -28.63
C PHE A 36 -17.25 41.32 -28.59
N SER A 37 -16.42 42.30 -28.93
CA SER A 37 -14.96 42.15 -28.92
C SER A 37 -14.40 41.82 -27.53
N THR A 38 -14.88 42.50 -26.49
CA THR A 38 -14.46 42.25 -25.10
C THR A 38 -14.89 40.87 -24.59
N SER A 39 -16.14 40.46 -24.84
CA SER A 39 -16.64 39.13 -24.43
C SER A 39 -15.94 37.99 -25.17
N MET A 40 -15.63 38.18 -26.46
CA MET A 40 -14.85 37.22 -27.25
C MET A 40 -13.41 37.11 -26.71
N ALA A 41 -12.77 38.25 -26.40
CA ALA A 41 -11.42 38.27 -25.85
C ALA A 41 -11.32 37.57 -24.49
N VAL A 42 -12.29 37.79 -23.59
CA VAL A 42 -12.35 37.11 -22.28
C VAL A 42 -12.56 35.60 -22.44
N PHE A 43 -13.43 35.19 -23.37
CA PHE A 43 -13.67 33.78 -23.67
C PHE A 43 -12.39 33.08 -24.19
N LEU A 44 -11.75 33.66 -25.21
CA LEU A 44 -10.53 33.11 -25.80
C LEU A 44 -9.36 33.12 -24.81
N GLY A 45 -9.17 34.21 -24.06
CA GLY A 45 -8.14 34.30 -23.02
C GLY A 45 -8.31 33.24 -21.94
N SER A 46 -9.54 32.99 -21.49
CA SER A 46 -9.83 31.95 -20.50
C SER A 46 -9.48 30.54 -21.00
N LEU A 47 -9.75 30.23 -22.27
CA LEU A 47 -9.37 28.94 -22.86
C LEU A 47 -7.86 28.75 -22.95
N ILE A 48 -7.13 29.79 -23.36
CA ILE A 48 -5.66 29.77 -23.48
C ILE A 48 -5.03 29.57 -22.10
N LEU A 49 -5.46 30.33 -21.11
CA LEU A 49 -4.98 30.20 -19.73
C LEU A 49 -5.28 28.82 -19.15
N ASN A 50 -6.47 28.27 -19.40
CA ASN A 50 -6.84 26.95 -18.92
C ASN A 50 -6.00 25.84 -19.56
N LYS A 51 -5.75 25.92 -20.88
CA LYS A 51 -4.89 24.98 -21.60
C LYS A 51 -3.43 25.09 -21.12
N GLY A 52 -2.94 26.31 -20.91
CA GLY A 52 -1.61 26.56 -20.34
C GLY A 52 -1.47 25.99 -18.93
N TYR A 53 -2.44 26.26 -18.05
CA TYR A 53 -2.47 25.73 -16.67
C TYR A 53 -2.54 24.20 -16.64
N THR A 54 -3.39 23.61 -17.47
CA THR A 54 -3.52 22.14 -17.59
C THR A 54 -2.23 21.51 -18.10
N THR A 55 -1.61 22.11 -19.12
CA THR A 55 -0.34 21.63 -19.66
C THR A 55 0.78 21.72 -18.62
N TYR A 56 0.87 22.85 -17.91
CA TYR A 56 1.86 23.07 -16.85
C TYR A 56 1.72 22.08 -15.69
N THR A 57 0.49 21.93 -15.17
CA THR A 57 0.22 21.01 -14.07
C THR A 57 0.47 19.56 -14.49
N ASN A 58 0.02 19.14 -15.67
CA ASN A 58 0.29 17.81 -16.21
C ASN A 58 1.79 17.56 -16.40
N TYR A 59 2.53 18.54 -16.93
CA TYR A 59 3.98 18.44 -17.07
C TYR A 59 4.69 18.27 -15.71
N SER A 60 4.24 19.01 -14.69
CA SER A 60 4.82 18.90 -13.35
C SER A 60 4.49 17.56 -12.68
N ILE A 61 3.25 17.09 -12.84
CA ILE A 61 2.78 15.81 -12.30
C ILE A 61 3.53 14.65 -12.95
N THR A 62 3.68 14.65 -14.28
CA THR A 62 4.36 13.56 -14.99
C THR A 62 5.82 13.46 -14.56
N LYS A 63 6.54 14.59 -14.46
CA LYS A 63 7.93 14.61 -13.99
C LYS A 63 8.08 14.04 -12.58
N LYS A 64 7.23 14.45 -11.62
CA LYS A 64 7.24 13.93 -10.24
C LYS A 64 6.85 12.45 -10.18
N SER A 65 5.90 12.02 -11.01
CA SER A 65 5.47 10.62 -11.06
C SER A 65 6.59 9.69 -11.54
N SER A 66 7.43 10.13 -12.48
CA SER A 66 8.60 9.37 -12.93
C SER A 66 9.66 9.23 -11.85
N GLN A 67 9.91 10.30 -11.08
CA GLN A 67 10.84 10.26 -9.94
C GLN A 67 10.36 9.33 -8.82
N LEU A 68 9.05 9.30 -8.55
CA LEU A 68 8.48 8.35 -7.60
C LEU A 68 8.66 6.89 -8.07
N LYS A 69 8.46 6.63 -9.36
CA LYS A 69 8.67 5.28 -9.92
C LYS A 69 10.13 4.84 -9.82
N SER A 70 11.09 5.73 -10.08
CA SER A 70 12.51 5.38 -9.94
C SER A 70 12.89 5.08 -8.50
N LEU A 71 12.42 5.88 -7.54
CA LEU A 71 12.64 5.62 -6.11
C LEU A 71 11.97 4.32 -5.63
N GLU A 72 10.79 4.00 -6.15
CA GLU A 72 10.10 2.74 -5.83
C GLU A 72 10.88 1.52 -6.34
N ILE A 73 11.42 1.59 -7.56
CA ILE A 73 12.26 0.53 -8.13
C ILE A 73 13.54 0.37 -7.31
N GLU A 74 14.20 1.46 -6.96
CA GLU A 74 15.42 1.45 -6.14
C GLU A 74 15.17 0.81 -4.77
N ALA A 75 14.09 1.19 -4.08
CA ALA A 75 13.71 0.59 -2.81
C ALA A 75 13.46 -0.93 -2.93
N LYS A 76 12.77 -1.37 -4.00
CA LYS A 76 12.54 -2.80 -4.27
C LYS A 76 13.85 -3.56 -4.54
N LEU A 77 14.78 -2.94 -5.26
CA LEU A 77 16.10 -3.52 -5.53
C LEU A 77 16.93 -3.68 -4.26
N LEU A 78 16.94 -2.66 -3.39
CA LEU A 78 17.66 -2.72 -2.11
C LEU A 78 17.11 -3.82 -1.19
N VAL A 79 15.78 -3.95 -1.11
CA VAL A 79 15.15 -5.04 -0.34
C VAL A 79 15.53 -6.41 -0.92
N LYS A 80 15.49 -6.58 -2.25
CA LYS A 80 15.86 -7.84 -2.89
C LYS A 80 17.33 -8.18 -2.61
N LYS A 81 18.23 -7.19 -2.72
CA LYS A 81 19.66 -7.36 -2.40
C LYS A 81 19.87 -7.78 -0.95
N ALA A 82 19.22 -7.11 0.01
CA ALA A 82 19.32 -7.47 1.42
C ALA A 82 18.82 -8.89 1.70
N VAL A 83 17.73 -9.31 1.05
CA VAL A 83 17.21 -10.69 1.17
C VAL A 83 18.18 -11.71 0.57
N GLU A 84 18.78 -11.41 -0.58
CA GLU A 84 19.78 -12.27 -1.22
C GLU A 84 21.06 -12.38 -0.39
N ASP A 85 21.56 -11.28 0.17
CA ASP A 85 22.71 -11.25 1.07
C ASP A 85 22.43 -12.08 2.34
N VAL A 86 21.23 -11.98 2.93
CA VAL A 86 20.82 -12.81 4.08
C VAL A 86 20.74 -14.29 3.69
N SER A 87 20.18 -14.60 2.52
CA SER A 87 20.08 -15.97 2.01
C SER A 87 21.46 -16.57 1.73
N TYR A 88 22.35 -15.81 1.09
CA TYR A 88 23.73 -16.22 0.79
C TYR A 88 24.51 -16.46 2.07
N LYS A 89 24.46 -15.54 3.04
CA LYS A 89 25.10 -15.69 4.36
C LYS A 89 24.62 -16.95 5.07
N LYS A 90 23.31 -17.19 5.07
CA LYS A 90 22.73 -18.39 5.68
C LYS A 90 23.19 -19.67 4.96
N LEU A 91 23.29 -19.64 3.64
CA LEU A 91 23.79 -20.77 2.85
C LEU A 91 25.28 -21.01 3.13
N THR A 92 26.09 -19.95 3.21
CA THR A 92 27.53 -20.05 3.53
C THR A 92 27.77 -20.52 4.96
N ASP A 93 26.99 -20.05 5.94
CA ASP A 93 27.05 -20.55 7.32
C ASP A 93 26.70 -22.05 7.39
N LEU A 94 25.72 -22.51 6.59
CA LEU A 94 25.41 -23.93 6.46
C LEU A 94 26.56 -24.69 5.80
N LEU A 95 27.11 -24.21 4.68
CA LEU A 95 28.25 -24.85 4.02
C LEU A 95 29.43 -24.99 4.99
N ARG A 96 29.75 -23.93 5.74
CA ARG A 96 30.86 -23.88 6.70
C ARG A 96 30.69 -24.87 7.85
N LYS A 97 29.45 -25.14 8.26
CA LYS A 97 29.15 -26.08 9.35
C LYS A 97 29.38 -27.55 8.95
N TYR A 98 29.22 -27.88 7.67
CA TYR A 98 29.25 -29.26 7.17
C TYR A 98 30.48 -29.59 6.32
N ASP A 99 31.19 -28.59 5.76
CA ASP A 99 32.49 -28.77 5.10
C ASP A 99 33.48 -27.64 5.50
N PRO A 100 34.17 -27.76 6.64
CA PRO A 100 35.10 -26.75 7.12
C PRO A 100 36.41 -26.66 6.31
N ASN A 101 36.67 -27.62 5.40
CA ASN A 101 37.93 -27.71 4.64
C ASN A 101 37.80 -27.26 3.17
N ASN A 102 36.65 -26.71 2.76
CA ASN A 102 36.41 -26.22 1.38
C ASN A 102 36.70 -27.24 0.27
N SER A 103 36.63 -28.54 0.57
CA SER A 103 36.99 -29.62 -0.37
C SER A 103 36.10 -29.68 -1.63
N LEU A 104 34.92 -29.05 -1.63
CA LEU A 104 34.00 -29.03 -2.77
C LEU A 104 34.18 -27.85 -3.73
N LEU A 105 35.09 -26.90 -3.45
CA LEU A 105 35.32 -25.73 -4.31
C LEU A 105 36.27 -25.98 -5.49
N GLU A 106 37.07 -27.04 -5.46
CA GLU A 106 37.99 -27.34 -6.58
C GLU A 106 37.37 -28.24 -7.67
N ASP A 107 36.33 -29.02 -7.36
CA ASP A 107 35.84 -30.07 -8.27
C ASP A 107 34.60 -29.72 -9.13
N ASN A 108 34.02 -28.51 -9.03
CA ASN A 108 32.81 -28.17 -9.79
C ASN A 108 32.88 -26.83 -10.57
N VAL A 109 34.05 -26.54 -11.17
CA VAL A 109 34.14 -25.61 -12.31
C VAL A 109 33.92 -26.39 -13.63
N GLU A 110 32.88 -27.21 -13.73
CA GLU A 110 32.36 -27.67 -15.03
C GLU A 110 30.98 -28.30 -14.83
N LYS A 111 29.94 -27.70 -15.41
CA LYS A 111 28.60 -28.28 -15.64
C LYS A 111 27.81 -28.74 -14.39
N LYS A 112 26.80 -27.95 -14.04
CA LYS A 112 25.37 -28.25 -14.32
C LYS A 112 24.47 -27.20 -13.67
N THR A 113 23.66 -26.56 -14.51
CA THR A 113 22.38 -25.96 -14.11
C THR A 113 21.53 -27.01 -13.40
N PRO A 114 21.06 -26.78 -12.16
CA PRO A 114 20.02 -27.61 -11.58
C PRO A 114 18.66 -26.95 -11.77
N THR A 115 17.88 -27.61 -12.62
CA THR A 115 16.42 -27.57 -12.64
C THR A 115 15.86 -27.73 -11.22
N LEU A 116 14.79 -26.96 -10.96
CA LEU A 116 13.89 -27.01 -9.82
C LEU A 116 13.64 -28.44 -9.29
N PRO A 117 13.82 -28.73 -7.98
CA PRO A 117 13.50 -30.03 -7.43
C PRO A 117 12.00 -30.16 -7.16
N GLU A 118 11.39 -31.10 -7.88
CA GLU A 118 10.10 -31.71 -7.60
C GLU A 118 10.13 -32.41 -6.22
N LYS A 119 9.13 -32.12 -5.38
CA LYS A 119 9.01 -32.69 -4.03
C LYS A 119 8.78 -34.21 -4.08
N PRO A 120 9.55 -35.04 -3.36
CA PRO A 120 9.19 -36.44 -3.16
C PRO A 120 8.11 -36.56 -2.08
N LYS A 121 6.97 -37.13 -2.45
CA LYS A 121 5.99 -37.69 -1.52
C LYS A 121 6.62 -38.89 -0.80
N LYS A 122 6.82 -38.80 0.52
CA LYS A 122 6.83 -39.98 1.39
C LYS A 122 5.80 -39.83 2.49
N GLN A 123 5.04 -40.90 2.58
CA GLN A 123 3.88 -41.17 3.40
C GLN A 123 4.36 -41.64 4.78
N SER A 124 3.85 -41.04 5.86
CA SER A 124 3.81 -41.68 7.19
C SER A 124 2.75 -41.03 8.09
N THR A 125 1.66 -41.77 8.26
CA THR A 125 0.80 -41.94 9.44
C THR A 125 0.84 -40.87 10.55
N ARG A 126 -0.23 -40.09 10.70
CA ARG A 126 -1.28 -40.25 11.73
C ARG A 126 -2.38 -39.19 11.51
N ALA A 127 -3.62 -39.64 11.49
CA ALA A 127 -4.79 -38.83 11.20
C ALA A 127 -5.21 -37.94 12.38
N SER A 128 -5.35 -36.65 12.11
CA SER A 128 -6.40 -35.78 12.65
C SER A 128 -6.58 -34.62 11.67
N PRO A 129 -7.65 -34.57 10.86
CA PRO A 129 -7.89 -33.44 9.98
C PRO A 129 -8.50 -32.32 10.82
N SER A 130 -7.72 -31.29 11.14
CA SER A 130 -8.31 -29.99 11.47
C SER A 130 -8.97 -29.46 10.20
N PRO A 131 -10.29 -29.20 10.17
CA PRO A 131 -10.88 -28.49 9.04
C PRO A 131 -10.46 -27.04 9.21
N THR A 132 -9.40 -26.60 8.53
CA THR A 132 -9.14 -25.18 8.35
C THR A 132 -10.07 -24.70 7.24
N PRO A 133 -11.09 -23.88 7.51
CA PRO A 133 -11.95 -23.35 6.46
C PRO A 133 -11.40 -22.04 5.87
N PHE A 134 -10.12 -21.69 6.10
CA PHE A 134 -9.59 -20.39 5.71
C PHE A 134 -8.38 -20.47 4.77
N PRO A 135 -8.37 -19.63 3.71
CA PRO A 135 -7.23 -19.49 2.82
C PRO A 135 -6.03 -18.96 3.63
N THR A 136 -4.91 -19.68 3.55
CA THR A 136 -3.66 -19.23 4.14
C THR A 136 -3.24 -17.91 3.49
N PHE A 137 -3.15 -16.84 4.29
CA PHE A 137 -2.75 -15.48 3.86
C PHE A 137 -1.27 -15.39 3.42
N ALA A 138 -0.54 -16.51 3.39
CA ALA A 138 0.89 -16.54 3.19
C ALA A 138 1.35 -16.13 1.77
N ASN A 139 0.45 -16.12 0.77
CA ASN A 139 0.77 -15.81 -0.63
C ASN A 139 -0.25 -14.83 -1.27
N ARG A 140 -0.46 -13.64 -0.69
CA ARG A 140 -1.29 -12.61 -1.35
C ARG A 140 -0.47 -11.73 -2.30
N SER A 141 -1.01 -11.50 -3.49
CA SER A 141 -0.43 -10.63 -4.52
C SER A 141 -0.33 -9.20 -4.00
N ILE A 142 0.63 -8.42 -4.52
CA ILE A 142 0.79 -6.99 -4.17
C ILE A 142 -0.47 -6.20 -4.52
N THR A 143 -1.22 -6.65 -5.52
CA THR A 143 -2.53 -6.07 -5.90
C THR A 143 -3.55 -6.15 -4.76
N ASP A 144 -3.62 -7.28 -4.05
CA ASP A 144 -4.55 -7.45 -2.92
C ASP A 144 -4.20 -6.48 -1.79
N LYS A 145 -2.91 -6.28 -1.52
CA LYS A 145 -2.45 -5.33 -0.49
C LYS A 145 -2.80 -3.87 -0.83
N ILE A 146 -2.80 -3.52 -2.11
CA ILE A 146 -3.17 -2.17 -2.56
C ILE A 146 -4.70 -1.99 -2.46
N VAL A 147 -5.46 -3.01 -2.83
CA VAL A 147 -6.93 -3.02 -2.70
C VAL A 147 -7.33 -2.90 -1.23
N ASP A 148 -6.72 -3.69 -0.34
CA ASP A 148 -6.94 -3.62 1.11
C ASP A 148 -6.63 -2.21 1.65
N LYS A 149 -5.57 -1.56 1.15
CA LYS A 149 -5.19 -0.19 1.53
C LYS A 149 -6.12 0.89 0.95
N LEU A 150 -6.74 0.65 -0.20
CA LEU A 150 -7.71 1.56 -0.81
C LEU A 150 -9.08 1.47 -0.13
N ILE A 151 -9.46 0.26 0.30
CA ILE A 151 -10.70 -0.04 1.04
C ILE A 151 -10.58 0.39 2.51
N GLY A 152 -9.36 0.59 3.01
CA GLY A 152 -9.10 0.94 4.41
C GLY A 152 -9.11 -0.27 5.34
N ASP A 153 -9.02 -1.47 4.79
CA ASP A 153 -9.16 -2.75 5.45
C ASP A 153 -7.81 -3.23 6.02
N ASN A 154 -7.18 -2.40 6.86
CA ASN A 154 -5.86 -2.65 7.42
C ASN A 154 -5.83 -3.97 8.23
N PRO A 155 -4.96 -4.95 7.90
CA PRO A 155 -4.85 -6.21 8.65
C PRO A 155 -4.37 -6.03 10.10
N HIS A 156 -3.83 -4.86 10.48
CA HIS A 156 -3.38 -4.57 11.84
C HIS A 156 -4.47 -4.06 12.79
N ASP A 157 -5.63 -3.65 12.27
CA ASP A 157 -6.70 -3.05 13.08
C ASP A 157 -7.87 -4.02 13.31
N ARG A 158 -7.65 -5.33 13.15
CA ARG A 158 -8.68 -6.37 13.30
C ARG A 158 -8.54 -7.11 14.63
N TYR A 159 -9.67 -7.45 15.23
CA TYR A 159 -9.73 -8.26 16.45
C TYR A 159 -9.80 -9.75 16.11
N ALA A 160 -9.03 -10.57 16.83
CA ALA A 160 -9.09 -12.03 16.70
C ALA A 160 -10.32 -12.59 17.43
N LEU A 161 -11.10 -13.43 16.76
CA LEU A 161 -12.26 -14.10 17.33
C LEU A 161 -11.81 -15.41 18.00
N ILE A 162 -11.58 -15.38 19.30
CA ILE A 162 -11.11 -16.54 20.08
C ILE A 162 -12.26 -17.07 20.93
N CYS A 163 -12.61 -18.35 20.76
CA CYS A 163 -13.71 -18.95 21.52
C CYS A 163 -13.40 -18.99 23.03
N SER A 164 -14.38 -18.64 23.87
CA SER A 164 -14.27 -18.69 25.33
C SER A 164 -14.20 -20.12 25.90
N SER A 165 -14.84 -21.08 25.24
CA SER A 165 -14.94 -22.47 25.70
C SER A 165 -13.73 -23.32 25.25
N CYS A 166 -13.35 -23.24 23.98
CA CYS A 166 -12.30 -24.10 23.41
C CYS A 166 -11.03 -23.36 22.96
N HIS A 167 -11.00 -22.03 23.06
CA HIS A 167 -9.86 -21.17 22.71
C HIS A 167 -9.36 -21.27 21.26
N VAL A 168 -10.17 -21.83 20.36
CA VAL A 168 -9.85 -21.88 18.94
C VAL A 168 -10.08 -20.51 18.28
N HIS A 169 -9.20 -20.17 17.35
CA HIS A 169 -9.30 -18.98 16.52
C HIS A 169 -10.33 -19.17 15.39
N ASN A 170 -11.37 -18.34 15.36
CA ASN A 170 -12.50 -18.40 14.43
C ASN A 170 -12.44 -17.33 13.32
N GLY A 171 -11.38 -16.51 13.27
CA GLY A 171 -11.16 -15.50 12.23
C GLY A 171 -10.81 -14.11 12.78
N LEU A 172 -10.80 -13.12 11.89
CA LEU A 172 -10.50 -11.72 12.18
C LEU A 172 -11.74 -10.85 11.91
N MET A 173 -12.07 -9.96 12.84
CA MET A 173 -13.20 -9.04 12.73
C MET A 173 -12.72 -7.58 12.60
N PRO A 174 -13.29 -6.77 11.69
CA PRO A 174 -13.01 -5.34 11.63
C PRO A 174 -13.59 -4.58 12.84
N PRO A 175 -13.00 -3.44 13.23
CA PRO A 175 -13.35 -2.73 14.45
C PRO A 175 -14.74 -2.07 14.40
N ASN A 176 -15.25 -1.78 13.19
CA ASN A 176 -16.55 -1.12 12.99
C ASN A 176 -17.75 -1.99 13.41
N ASN A 177 -17.58 -3.32 13.49
CA ASN A 177 -18.68 -4.26 13.73
C ASN A 177 -18.74 -4.77 15.17
N MET A 178 -18.00 -4.13 16.09
CA MET A 178 -17.75 -4.62 17.44
C MET A 178 -18.93 -4.71 18.40
N PRO A 179 -19.85 -3.72 18.51
CA PRO A 179 -20.60 -3.57 19.76
C PRO A 179 -21.61 -4.66 20.08
N HIS A 180 -21.98 -5.54 19.14
CA HIS A 180 -22.94 -6.64 19.37
C HIS A 180 -22.70 -7.85 18.45
N PHE A 181 -21.45 -8.24 18.23
CA PHE A 181 -21.15 -9.38 17.36
C PHE A 181 -21.28 -10.71 18.12
N VAL A 182 -22.06 -11.63 17.54
CA VAL A 182 -22.21 -13.01 18.02
C VAL A 182 -21.72 -13.95 16.94
N TYR A 183 -20.86 -14.90 17.30
CA TYR A 183 -20.40 -15.94 16.38
C TYR A 183 -20.50 -17.32 17.00
N LYS A 184 -20.76 -18.31 16.14
CA LYS A 184 -20.77 -19.72 16.53
C LYS A 184 -19.41 -20.33 16.25
N CYS A 185 -18.81 -20.97 17.26
CA CYS A 185 -17.50 -21.58 17.07
C CYS A 185 -17.57 -22.79 16.13
N TYR A 186 -16.70 -22.86 15.12
CA TYR A 186 -16.71 -23.98 14.17
C TYR A 186 -16.28 -25.31 14.80
N MET A 187 -15.53 -25.28 15.91
CA MET A 187 -15.02 -26.48 16.59
C MET A 187 -15.99 -27.02 17.65
N CYS A 188 -16.38 -26.20 18.63
CA CYS A 188 -17.21 -26.66 19.76
C CYS A 188 -18.69 -26.26 19.64
N GLN A 189 -19.06 -25.51 18.59
CA GLN A 189 -20.43 -25.05 18.33
C GLN A 189 -21.02 -24.10 19.40
N GLU A 190 -20.19 -23.60 20.32
CA GLU A 190 -20.57 -22.62 21.34
C GLU A 190 -20.87 -21.24 20.72
N ASN A 191 -21.89 -20.56 21.24
CA ASN A 191 -22.23 -19.20 20.82
C ASN A 191 -21.43 -18.18 21.64
N ASN A 192 -20.53 -17.46 20.99
CA ASN A 192 -19.68 -16.47 21.60
C ASN A 192 -20.23 -15.07 21.31
N THR A 193 -20.50 -14.29 22.36
CA THR A 193 -20.92 -12.90 22.28
C THR A 193 -19.74 -12.00 22.63
N ILE A 194 -19.54 -10.93 21.86
CA ILE A 194 -18.60 -9.86 22.23
C ILE A 194 -19.42 -8.84 23.02
N GLU A 195 -19.44 -8.99 24.34
CA GLU A 195 -19.99 -7.97 25.21
C GLU A 195 -19.07 -6.74 25.19
N GLN A 196 -19.69 -5.58 25.06
CA GLN A 196 -19.07 -4.27 24.94
C GLN A 196 -17.82 -4.17 25.83
N PHE A 197 -16.68 -3.82 25.22
CA PHE A 197 -15.48 -3.48 26.01
C PHE A 197 -15.91 -2.44 27.05
N PRO A 198 -15.64 -2.68 28.35
CA PRO A 198 -15.84 -1.66 29.36
C PRO A 198 -15.17 -0.36 28.89
N PRO A 199 -15.80 0.81 29.06
CA PRO A 199 -15.10 2.06 28.80
C PRO A 199 -13.91 2.11 29.75
N GLU A 200 -12.71 2.06 29.17
CA GLU A 200 -11.42 2.31 29.83
C GLU A 200 -11.29 1.75 31.26
N SER A 201 -11.24 0.42 31.40
CA SER A 201 -10.67 -0.17 32.59
C SER A 201 -9.15 -0.20 32.44
N ASN A 202 -8.49 0.67 33.20
CA ASN A 202 -7.05 0.82 33.34
C ASN A 202 -6.38 -0.52 33.65
N ASN A 203 -5.99 -1.28 32.64
CA ASN A 203 -5.09 -2.41 32.80
C ASN A 203 -4.06 -2.40 31.68
N SER A 204 -2.84 -2.10 32.13
CA SER A 204 -1.58 -2.15 31.43
C SER A 204 -1.39 -3.47 30.68
N ILE A 205 -1.81 -3.51 29.42
CA ILE A 205 -1.21 -4.37 28.40
C ILE A 205 -0.75 -3.44 27.30
N THR A 206 0.48 -2.97 27.51
CA THR A 206 1.45 -2.49 26.52
C THR A 206 0.84 -2.11 25.18
N LYS A 207 0.39 -0.86 25.08
CA LYS A 207 0.64 -0.07 23.89
C LYS A 207 2.12 -0.30 23.57
N LEU A 208 2.43 -1.13 22.57
CA LEU A 208 3.79 -1.24 22.05
C LEU A 208 4.12 0.17 21.58
N GLU A 209 4.84 0.90 22.43
CA GLU A 209 5.43 2.17 22.07
C GLU A 209 6.21 1.93 20.78
N PRO A 210 6.16 2.88 19.82
CA PRO A 210 7.04 2.81 18.67
C PRO A 210 8.47 2.69 19.20
N LYS A 211 9.12 1.57 18.84
CA LYS A 211 10.48 1.23 19.25
C LYS A 211 11.36 2.49 19.19
N PRO A 212 12.04 2.89 20.28
CA PRO A 212 12.83 4.11 20.29
C PRO A 212 13.82 4.07 19.13
N LYS A 213 13.92 5.19 18.40
CA LYS A 213 14.91 5.36 17.34
C LYS A 213 16.29 5.12 17.95
N ILE A 214 16.90 4.00 17.61
CA ILE A 214 18.29 3.71 17.95
C ILE A 214 19.12 4.77 17.24
N ASN A 215 19.77 5.64 18.02
CA ASN A 215 20.63 6.68 17.48
C ASN A 215 21.87 6.00 16.89
N GLU A 216 22.17 6.25 15.62
CA GLU A 216 23.22 5.56 14.84
C GLU A 216 24.63 5.69 15.47
N ASP A 217 24.85 6.72 16.28
CA ASP A 217 26.09 6.97 17.02
C ASP A 217 26.36 5.98 18.17
N SER A 218 25.36 5.20 18.59
CA SER A 218 25.52 4.19 19.65
C SER A 218 26.15 2.91 19.10
N LEU A 219 25.74 2.52 17.89
CA LEU A 219 26.15 1.26 17.25
C LEU A 219 27.59 1.33 16.74
N GLN A 220 28.05 2.53 16.35
CA GLN A 220 29.43 2.73 15.91
C GLN A 220 30.47 2.66 17.05
N ARG A 221 30.05 2.90 18.30
CA ARG A 221 30.94 2.80 19.46
C ARG A 221 31.17 1.35 19.89
N GLU A 222 30.12 0.51 19.86
CA GLU A 222 30.26 -0.93 20.12
C GLU A 222 31.09 -1.62 19.02
N ASP A 223 30.91 -1.27 17.75
CA ASP A 223 31.70 -1.83 16.64
C ASP A 223 33.19 -1.45 16.69
N GLN A 224 33.53 -0.28 17.26
CA GLN A 224 34.94 0.14 17.42
C GLN A 224 35.63 -0.51 18.62
N GLU A 225 34.88 -0.92 19.64
CA GLU A 225 35.41 -1.58 20.82
C GLU A 225 35.65 -3.07 20.56
N ILE A 226 34.75 -3.72 19.80
CA ILE A 226 34.89 -5.12 19.36
C ILE A 226 36.07 -5.30 18.38
N ARG A 227 36.44 -4.27 17.60
CA ARG A 227 37.60 -4.32 16.69
C ARG A 227 38.97 -4.20 17.37
N LYS A 228 39.02 -3.88 18.66
CA LYS A 228 40.29 -3.68 19.40
C LYS A 228 40.64 -4.85 20.32
N THR A 229 39.78 -5.84 20.43
CA THR A 229 40.02 -7.14 21.08
C THR A 229 40.25 -8.22 20.05
#